data_AF-A0A2G2PLJ2-F1
#
_entry.id   AF-A0A2G2PLJ2-F1
#
_cell.length_a   1.000
_cell.length_b   1.000
_cell.length_c   1.000
_cell.angle_alpha   90.00
_cell.angle_beta   90.00
_cell.angle_gamma   90.00
#
_symmetry.space_group_name_H-M   'P 1'
#
loop_
_entity.id
_entity.type
_entity.pdbx_description
1 polymer ?
#
loop_
_entity_poly.entity_id
_entity_poly.type
_entity_poly.pdbx_seq_one_letter_code
_entity_poly.pdbx_strand_id
1 'polypeptide(L)'
;MTRSKKYTLVFLLFIVSVFLYKYSPYRFEFIGYYHKIWAHRVDSKEKLKAALLFYDGVELDLVFKANENVLDVNHPPTKSINLSFENYLSEIENEPYLWLDIKNLTLENSEIILLKLISVLKKHNYSFKKILIETRYPEALPIFTKKGFITSYYLPFGLHTKTASGLKIEINKIKSVLKNQPEIGISSSYKDYSIMKKHFPDKNKYLWMISSITERGFTKTRSILKDEKVKVVLVHYKAPSGNR
;
A
#
# COMPACT_ATOMS: atom_id res chain seq x y z
N MET A 1 4.21 48.13 -14.93
CA MET A 1 3.32 47.00 -15.31
C MET A 1 1.87 47.39 -15.04
N THR A 2 1.00 47.40 -16.05
CA THR A 2 -0.41 47.80 -15.89
C THR A 2 -1.17 46.88 -14.93
N ARG A 3 -2.22 47.39 -14.27
CA ARG A 3 -3.02 46.64 -13.29
C ARG A 3 -3.56 45.32 -13.88
N SER A 4 -3.96 45.35 -15.15
CA SER A 4 -4.35 44.15 -15.94
C SER A 4 -3.23 43.11 -16.06
N LYS A 5 -2.00 43.52 -16.41
CA LYS A 5 -0.84 42.62 -16.49
C LYS A 5 -0.50 41.96 -15.13
N LYS A 6 -0.74 42.66 -14.01
CA LYS A 6 -0.60 42.09 -12.65
C LYS A 6 -1.60 40.98 -12.39
N TYR A 7 -2.88 41.16 -12.73
CA TYR A 7 -3.90 40.12 -12.54
C TYR A 7 -3.65 38.90 -13.42
N THR A 8 -3.24 39.09 -14.68
CA THR A 8 -2.87 37.99 -15.57
C THR A 8 -1.70 37.18 -15.01
N LEU A 9 -0.66 37.84 -14.50
CA LEU A 9 0.49 37.16 -13.89
C LEU A 9 0.07 36.34 -12.65
N VAL A 10 -0.73 36.93 -11.75
CA VAL A 10 -1.22 36.23 -10.54
C VAL A 10 -2.06 35.01 -10.93
N PHE A 11 -2.94 35.14 -11.92
CA PHE A 11 -3.75 34.03 -12.41
C PHE A 11 -2.90 32.91 -13.01
N LEU A 12 -1.89 33.26 -13.81
CA LEU A 12 -0.97 32.28 -14.40
C LEU A 12 -0.14 31.56 -13.32
N LEU A 13 0.37 32.30 -12.32
CA LEU A 13 1.05 31.72 -11.17
C LEU A 13 0.14 30.76 -10.40
N PHE A 14 -1.13 31.12 -10.18
CA PHE A 14 -2.10 30.26 -9.52
C PHE A 14 -2.32 28.95 -10.30
N ILE A 15 -2.49 29.01 -11.62
CA ILE A 15 -2.62 27.81 -12.48
C ILE A 15 -1.37 26.93 -12.36
N VAL A 16 -0.18 27.52 -12.44
CA VAL A 16 1.09 26.79 -12.30
C VAL A 16 1.18 26.13 -10.92
N SER A 17 0.83 26.83 -9.84
CA SER A 17 0.84 26.26 -8.49
C SER A 17 -0.15 25.09 -8.34
N VAL A 18 -1.37 25.21 -8.89
CA VAL A 18 -2.35 24.12 -8.88
C VAL A 18 -1.84 22.93 -9.68
N PHE A 19 -1.22 23.18 -10.83
CA PHE A 19 -0.60 22.14 -11.65
C PHE A 19 0.53 21.44 -10.90
N LEU A 20 1.48 22.18 -10.31
CA LEU A 20 2.58 21.62 -9.52
C LEU A 20 2.06 20.83 -8.30
N TYR A 21 1.04 21.33 -7.61
CA TYR A 21 0.43 20.63 -6.47
C TYR A 21 -0.15 19.26 -6.85
N LYS A 22 -0.71 19.13 -8.06
CA LYS A 22 -1.27 17.87 -8.56
C LYS A 22 -0.22 16.76 -8.70
N TYR A 23 1.03 17.12 -8.98
CA TYR A 23 2.15 16.19 -9.10
C TYR A 23 3.04 16.16 -7.85
N SER A 24 2.80 17.05 -6.89
CA SER A 24 3.53 17.07 -5.64
C SER A 24 3.23 15.85 -4.78
N PRO A 25 4.26 15.10 -4.33
CA PRO A 25 4.10 14.08 -3.29
C PRO A 25 3.88 14.74 -1.92
N TYR A 26 4.36 15.96 -1.71
CA TYR A 26 4.17 16.74 -0.49
C TYR A 26 2.84 17.50 -0.52
N ARG A 27 1.81 16.89 0.05
CA ARG A 27 0.46 17.48 0.16
C ARG A 27 0.19 18.03 1.55
N PHE A 28 -0.60 19.11 1.62
CA PHE A 28 -0.87 19.81 2.89
C PHE A 28 -1.59 18.92 3.92
N GLU A 29 -2.47 18.02 3.46
CA GLU A 29 -3.15 17.07 4.34
C GLU A 29 -2.21 16.12 5.09
N PHE A 30 -0.98 15.93 4.59
CA PHE A 30 -0.01 14.98 5.12
C PHE A 30 1.05 15.62 6.03
N ILE A 31 1.01 16.94 6.25
CA ILE A 31 1.99 17.65 7.10
C ILE A 31 2.10 16.99 8.49
N GLY A 32 3.32 16.63 8.88
CA GLY A 32 3.63 15.94 10.14
C GLY A 32 3.42 14.42 10.11
N TYR A 33 2.94 13.85 8.99
CA TYR A 33 2.67 12.42 8.85
C TYR A 33 3.24 11.80 7.57
N TYR A 34 4.18 12.47 6.88
CA TYR A 34 4.79 11.97 5.64
C TYR A 34 5.41 10.57 5.80
N HIS A 35 5.97 10.25 6.97
CA HIS A 35 6.52 8.92 7.30
C HIS A 35 5.49 7.78 7.21
N LYS A 36 4.18 8.08 7.25
CA LYS A 36 3.10 7.09 7.07
C LYS A 36 2.64 6.97 5.63
N ILE A 37 3.06 7.87 4.74
CA ILE A 37 2.55 7.95 3.38
C ILE A 37 3.48 7.18 2.45
N TRP A 38 2.98 6.15 1.79
CA TRP A 38 3.74 5.37 0.80
C TRP A 38 3.07 5.43 -0.57
N ALA A 39 3.86 5.20 -1.63
CA ALA A 39 3.34 5.18 -2.99
C ALA A 39 2.63 3.85 -3.29
N HIS A 40 1.43 3.93 -3.87
CA HIS A 40 0.63 2.78 -4.32
C HIS A 40 1.03 2.32 -5.73
N ARG A 41 1.04 1.01 -5.94
CA ARG A 41 1.31 0.30 -7.20
C ARG A 41 2.59 0.75 -7.86
N VAL A 42 3.71 0.46 -7.26
CA VAL A 42 5.01 0.81 -7.80
C VAL A 42 5.53 -0.39 -8.58
N ASP A 43 4.82 -0.77 -9.65
CA ASP A 43 5.00 -2.05 -10.36
C ASP A 43 6.00 -1.96 -11.53
N SER A 44 6.87 -0.95 -11.53
CA SER A 44 7.89 -0.72 -12.55
C SER A 44 9.15 -0.11 -11.95
N LYS A 45 10.29 -0.36 -12.60
CA LYS A 45 11.60 0.14 -12.16
C LYS A 45 11.65 1.67 -12.20
N GLU A 46 11.05 2.27 -13.21
CA GLU A 46 11.01 3.72 -13.40
C GLU A 46 10.19 4.39 -12.30
N LYS A 47 9.01 3.82 -11.98
CA LYS A 47 8.16 4.33 -10.91
C LYS A 47 8.79 4.13 -9.54
N LEU A 48 9.49 3.01 -9.33
CA LEU A 48 10.27 2.75 -8.12
C LEU A 48 11.31 3.84 -7.90
N LYS A 49 12.19 4.06 -8.88
CA LYS A 49 13.22 5.11 -8.81
C LYS A 49 12.62 6.48 -8.50
N ALA A 50 11.52 6.83 -9.17
CA ALA A 50 10.85 8.10 -8.93
C ALA A 50 10.20 8.19 -7.53
N ALA A 51 9.55 7.12 -7.06
CA ALA A 51 8.88 7.08 -5.77
C ALA A 51 9.85 7.16 -4.59
N LEU A 52 10.99 6.48 -4.67
CA LEU A 52 11.99 6.46 -3.60
C LEU A 52 12.68 7.81 -3.36
N LEU A 53 12.48 8.80 -4.23
CA LEU A 53 12.89 10.19 -3.97
C LEU A 53 12.03 10.88 -2.89
N PHE A 54 10.85 10.34 -2.60
CA PHE A 54 9.82 11.05 -1.81
C PHE A 54 9.20 10.23 -0.70
N TYR A 55 9.22 8.90 -0.79
CA TYR A 55 8.55 8.01 0.15
C TYR A 55 9.53 7.02 0.77
N ASP A 56 9.42 6.82 2.08
CA ASP A 56 10.19 5.83 2.83
C ASP A 56 9.77 4.38 2.53
N GLY A 57 8.64 4.22 1.84
CA GLY A 57 8.13 2.93 1.43
C GLY A 57 7.22 2.99 0.21
N VAL A 58 7.05 1.83 -0.41
CA VAL A 58 6.24 1.62 -1.60
C VAL A 58 5.42 0.34 -1.46
N GLU A 59 4.26 0.32 -2.11
CA GLU A 59 3.48 -0.90 -2.33
C GLU A 59 3.62 -1.34 -3.79
N LEU A 60 3.69 -2.65 -4.00
CA LEU A 60 3.75 -3.27 -5.31
C LEU A 60 2.96 -4.58 -5.30
N ASP A 61 2.45 -4.90 -6.48
CA ASP A 61 1.66 -6.10 -6.73
C ASP A 61 2.55 -7.24 -7.20
N LEU A 62 2.42 -8.41 -6.56
CA LEU A 62 3.14 -9.62 -6.94
C LEU A 62 2.19 -10.74 -7.36
N VAL A 63 2.61 -11.49 -8.38
CA VAL A 63 1.98 -12.74 -8.80
C VAL A 63 3.03 -13.85 -8.81
N PHE A 64 2.78 -14.92 -8.07
CA PHE A 64 3.65 -16.10 -8.13
C PHE A 64 3.34 -16.95 -9.37
N LYS A 65 4.32 -17.11 -10.25
CA LYS A 65 4.27 -17.97 -11.44
C LYS A 65 4.89 -19.33 -11.08
N ALA A 66 4.05 -20.29 -10.69
CA ALA A 66 4.50 -21.59 -10.18
C ALA A 66 5.40 -22.37 -11.17
N ASN A 67 5.05 -22.38 -12.46
CA ASN A 67 5.82 -23.09 -13.50
C ASN A 67 7.26 -22.54 -13.67
N GLU A 68 7.47 -21.27 -13.34
CA GLU A 68 8.76 -20.59 -13.46
C GLU A 68 9.46 -20.43 -12.10
N ASN A 69 8.76 -20.70 -11.00
CA ASN A 69 9.17 -20.40 -9.63
C ASN A 69 9.65 -18.93 -9.46
N VAL A 70 8.88 -18.00 -10.02
CA VAL A 70 9.17 -16.56 -10.03
C VAL A 70 8.04 -15.77 -9.39
N LEU A 71 8.40 -14.75 -8.62
CA LEU A 71 7.49 -13.68 -8.21
C LEU A 71 7.57 -12.57 -9.25
N ASP A 72 6.50 -12.41 -10.01
CA ASP A 72 6.36 -11.42 -11.08
C ASP A 72 5.74 -10.14 -10.50
N VAL A 73 6.36 -8.99 -10.75
CA VAL A 73 5.83 -7.68 -10.38
C VAL A 73 4.76 -7.30 -11.41
N ASN A 74 3.50 -7.47 -11.02
CA ASN A 74 2.36 -7.26 -11.91
C ASN A 74 1.05 -7.17 -11.13
N HIS A 75 0.19 -6.24 -11.56
CA HIS A 75 -1.21 -6.15 -11.14
C HIS A 75 -2.17 -6.70 -12.20
N PRO A 76 -2.70 -7.94 -12.06
CA PRO A 76 -3.76 -8.44 -12.93
C PRO A 76 -4.98 -7.51 -12.95
N PRO A 77 -5.68 -7.37 -14.09
CA PRO A 77 -5.54 -8.13 -15.33
C PRO A 77 -4.49 -7.58 -16.30
N THR A 78 -3.69 -6.59 -15.90
CA THR A 78 -2.66 -6.03 -16.78
C THR A 78 -1.66 -7.11 -17.19
N LYS A 79 -1.28 -7.14 -18.48
CA LYS A 79 -0.28 -8.08 -19.00
C LYS A 79 1.07 -7.84 -18.31
N SER A 80 1.69 -8.92 -17.86
CA SER A 80 3.04 -8.92 -17.29
C SER A 80 4.06 -8.33 -18.27
N ILE A 81 5.02 -7.59 -17.73
CA ILE A 81 6.23 -7.11 -18.43
C ILE A 81 7.45 -7.98 -18.15
N ASN A 82 7.24 -9.15 -17.51
CA ASN A 82 8.29 -10.08 -17.09
C ASN A 82 9.34 -9.44 -16.16
N LEU A 83 8.90 -8.50 -15.32
CA LEU A 83 9.73 -7.92 -14.28
C LEU A 83 9.65 -8.82 -13.04
N SER A 84 10.70 -9.59 -12.78
CA SER A 84 10.78 -10.39 -11.54
C SER A 84 11.01 -9.49 -10.32
N PHE A 85 10.54 -9.92 -9.15
CA PHE A 85 10.79 -9.24 -7.88
C PHE A 85 12.29 -9.15 -7.57
N GLU A 86 13.08 -10.14 -7.98
CA GLU A 86 14.54 -10.11 -7.84
C GLU A 86 15.16 -8.98 -8.68
N ASN A 87 14.74 -8.85 -9.94
CA ASN A 87 15.19 -7.74 -10.80
C ASN A 87 14.65 -6.38 -10.31
N TYR A 88 13.50 -6.36 -9.65
CA TYR A 88 12.96 -5.16 -9.00
C TYR A 88 13.84 -4.72 -7.83
N LEU A 89 14.20 -5.65 -6.92
CA LEU A 89 15.08 -5.35 -5.79
C LEU A 89 16.48 -4.90 -6.20
N SER A 90 16.96 -5.32 -7.39
CA SER A 90 18.27 -4.86 -7.90
C SER A 90 18.35 -3.36 -8.15
N GLU A 91 17.22 -2.66 -8.23
CA GLU A 91 17.15 -1.21 -8.41
C GLU A 91 17.08 -0.44 -7.08
N ILE A 92 17.09 -1.13 -5.94
CA ILE A 92 16.96 -0.53 -4.61
C ILE A 92 18.35 -0.36 -3.97
N GLU A 93 18.68 0.88 -3.61
CA GLU A 93 19.93 1.20 -2.92
C GLU A 93 19.78 1.30 -1.39
N ASN A 94 18.71 1.94 -0.88
CA ASN A 94 18.58 2.34 0.54
C ASN A 94 17.51 1.57 1.33
N GLU A 95 17.19 0.35 0.90
CA GLU A 95 16.30 -0.58 1.62
C GLU A 95 15.02 0.09 2.23
N PRO A 96 14.12 0.64 1.40
CA PRO A 96 12.85 1.21 1.85
C PRO A 96 11.94 0.14 2.46
N TYR A 97 10.79 0.55 3.01
CA TYR A 97 9.75 -0.40 3.34
C TYR A 97 9.04 -0.87 2.06
N LEU A 98 8.77 -2.18 1.96
CA LEU A 98 8.01 -2.75 0.86
C LEU A 98 6.72 -3.38 1.39
N TRP A 99 5.59 -2.96 0.83
CA TRP A 99 4.32 -3.64 0.97
C TRP A 99 4.10 -4.50 -0.27
N LEU A 100 4.10 -5.81 -0.09
CA LEU A 100 3.90 -6.81 -1.14
C LEU A 100 2.45 -7.28 -1.11
N ASP A 101 1.62 -6.82 -2.04
CA ASP A 101 0.28 -7.37 -2.26
C ASP A 101 0.38 -8.60 -3.18
N ILE A 102 0.46 -9.78 -2.58
CA ILE A 102 0.64 -11.04 -3.31
C ILE A 102 -0.73 -11.60 -3.71
N LYS A 103 -1.13 -11.31 -4.95
CA LYS A 103 -2.51 -11.51 -5.44
C LYS A 103 -3.01 -12.94 -5.39
N ASN A 104 -2.11 -13.90 -5.58
CA ASN A 104 -2.42 -15.32 -5.62
C ASN A 104 -1.72 -16.11 -4.50
N LEU A 105 -1.36 -15.46 -3.38
CA LEU A 105 -0.90 -16.16 -2.18
C LEU A 105 -2.06 -16.91 -1.54
N THR A 106 -1.95 -18.24 -1.49
CA THR A 106 -2.90 -19.15 -0.84
C THR A 106 -2.16 -20.06 0.13
N LEU A 107 -2.89 -20.89 0.89
CA LEU A 107 -2.25 -21.83 1.81
C LEU A 107 -1.34 -22.83 1.05
N GLU A 108 -1.79 -23.30 -0.10
CA GLU A 108 -1.14 -24.36 -0.90
C GLU A 108 0.22 -23.94 -1.46
N ASN A 109 0.39 -22.65 -1.81
CA ASN A 109 1.64 -22.14 -2.37
C ASN A 109 2.47 -21.31 -1.38
N SER A 110 1.97 -21.09 -0.17
CA SER A 110 2.58 -20.22 0.83
C SER A 110 4.03 -20.61 1.16
N GLU A 111 4.33 -21.89 1.34
CA GLU A 111 5.67 -22.37 1.67
C GLU A 111 6.68 -22.10 0.56
N ILE A 112 6.29 -22.37 -0.70
CA ILE A 112 7.16 -22.15 -1.85
C ILE A 112 7.40 -20.65 -2.05
N ILE A 113 6.37 -19.82 -1.92
CA ILE A 113 6.49 -18.36 -1.99
C ILE A 113 7.40 -17.84 -0.88
N LEU A 114 7.27 -18.35 0.36
CA LEU A 114 8.12 -17.98 1.48
C LEU A 114 9.60 -18.30 1.20
N LEU A 115 9.89 -19.51 0.70
CA LEU A 115 11.25 -19.91 0.35
C LEU A 115 11.83 -19.03 -0.77
N LYS A 116 11.03 -18.71 -1.80
CA LYS A 116 11.44 -17.81 -2.88
C LYS A 116 11.71 -16.41 -2.36
N LEU A 117 10.83 -15.84 -1.52
CA LEU A 117 11.03 -14.52 -0.90
C LEU A 117 12.29 -14.48 -0.04
N ILE A 118 12.49 -15.47 0.84
CA ILE A 118 13.69 -15.55 1.69
C ILE A 118 14.95 -15.59 0.83
N SER A 119 14.97 -16.41 -0.22
CA SER A 119 16.11 -16.54 -1.12
C SER A 119 16.45 -15.21 -1.79
N VAL A 120 15.45 -14.55 -2.38
CA VAL A 120 15.60 -13.25 -3.04
C VAL A 120 16.03 -12.17 -2.05
N LEU A 121 15.35 -12.02 -0.91
CA LEU A 121 15.66 -10.99 0.08
C LEU A 121 17.06 -11.17 0.68
N LYS A 122 17.47 -12.42 0.98
CA LYS A 122 18.83 -12.69 1.47
C LYS A 122 19.91 -12.34 0.46
N LYS A 123 19.69 -12.65 -0.83
CA LYS A 123 20.63 -12.27 -1.91
C LYS A 123 20.85 -10.75 -1.97
N HIS A 124 19.84 -9.97 -1.60
CA HIS A 124 19.89 -8.51 -1.56
C HIS A 124 20.16 -7.93 -0.16
N ASN A 125 20.50 -8.76 0.84
CA ASN A 125 20.68 -8.34 2.25
C ASN A 125 19.50 -7.53 2.82
N TYR A 126 18.28 -7.85 2.40
CA TYR A 126 17.07 -7.14 2.77
C TYR A 126 16.46 -7.70 4.07
N SER A 127 16.14 -6.81 5.01
CA SER A 127 15.51 -7.11 6.29
C SER A 127 14.05 -7.48 6.13
N PHE A 128 13.67 -8.63 6.67
CA PHE A 128 12.26 -9.09 6.66
C PHE A 128 11.34 -8.15 7.44
N LYS A 129 11.88 -7.41 8.42
CA LYS A 129 11.11 -6.43 9.22
C LYS A 129 10.69 -5.20 8.43
N LYS A 130 11.27 -4.96 7.25
CA LYS A 130 10.87 -3.90 6.32
C LYS A 130 9.88 -4.37 5.26
N ILE A 131 9.49 -5.64 5.30
CA ILE A 131 8.59 -6.25 4.32
C ILE A 131 7.24 -6.52 4.99
N LEU A 132 6.19 -5.93 4.43
CA LEU A 132 4.80 -6.24 4.73
C LEU A 132 4.25 -7.17 3.66
N ILE A 133 3.70 -8.31 4.07
CA ILE A 133 3.01 -9.26 3.19
C ILE A 133 1.49 -9.09 3.37
N GLU A 134 0.81 -8.81 2.27
CA GLU A 134 -0.65 -8.71 2.24
C GLU A 134 -1.25 -9.84 1.37
N THR A 135 -2.37 -10.40 1.85
CA THR A 135 -3.24 -11.27 1.05
C THR A 135 -4.67 -11.28 1.61
N ARG A 136 -5.62 -11.72 0.78
CA ARG A 136 -7.00 -12.02 1.16
C ARG A 136 -7.18 -13.39 1.84
N TYR A 137 -6.15 -14.23 1.83
CA TYR A 137 -6.15 -15.59 2.37
C TYR A 137 -5.31 -15.64 3.66
N PRO A 138 -5.87 -15.19 4.80
CA PRO A 138 -5.09 -15.00 6.02
C PRO A 138 -4.50 -16.30 6.59
N GLU A 139 -5.04 -17.45 6.25
CA GLU A 139 -4.50 -18.78 6.58
C GLU A 139 -3.07 -19.01 6.06
N ALA A 140 -2.67 -18.30 5.00
CA ALA A 140 -1.31 -18.38 4.44
C ALA A 140 -0.27 -17.56 5.24
N LEU A 141 -0.71 -16.57 6.04
CA LEU A 141 0.18 -15.61 6.70
C LEU A 141 1.01 -16.13 7.89
N PRO A 142 0.58 -17.12 8.70
CA PRO A 142 1.31 -17.51 9.93
C PRO A 142 2.79 -17.84 9.72
N ILE A 143 3.14 -18.50 8.61
CA ILE A 143 4.54 -18.88 8.33
C ILE A 143 5.42 -17.66 8.03
N PHE A 144 4.85 -16.60 7.45
CA PHE A 144 5.55 -15.34 7.19
C PHE A 144 5.75 -14.57 8.50
N THR A 145 4.69 -14.46 9.31
CA THR A 145 4.78 -13.83 10.64
C THR A 145 5.85 -14.49 11.50
N LYS A 146 5.86 -15.83 11.59
CA LYS A 146 6.87 -16.59 12.33
C LYS A 146 8.29 -16.35 11.84
N LYS A 147 8.47 -16.05 10.54
CA LYS A 147 9.79 -15.74 9.97
C LYS A 147 10.26 -14.31 10.25
N GLY A 148 9.37 -13.44 10.74
CA GLY A 148 9.67 -12.05 11.09
C GLY A 148 9.21 -11.02 10.07
N PHE A 149 8.38 -11.40 9.09
CA PHE A 149 7.70 -10.47 8.21
C PHE A 149 6.60 -9.72 8.95
N ILE A 150 6.34 -8.48 8.54
CA ILE A 150 5.07 -7.82 8.87
C ILE A 150 4.00 -8.47 7.99
N THR A 151 2.82 -8.77 8.53
CA THR A 151 1.73 -9.40 7.78
C THR A 151 0.43 -8.64 7.96
N SER A 152 -0.38 -8.61 6.91
CA SER A 152 -1.68 -7.96 6.90
C SER A 152 -2.74 -8.81 6.21
N TYR A 153 -3.88 -8.98 6.89
CA TYR A 153 -5.07 -9.55 6.25
C TYR A 153 -5.81 -8.46 5.48
N TYR A 154 -5.83 -8.58 4.15
CA TYR A 154 -6.69 -7.78 3.28
C TYR A 154 -8.15 -8.16 3.53
N LEU A 155 -8.84 -7.29 4.25
CA LEU A 155 -10.25 -7.46 4.59
C LEU A 155 -11.15 -7.52 3.34
N PRO A 156 -12.32 -8.21 3.43
CA PRO A 156 -13.29 -8.22 2.36
C PRO A 156 -13.66 -6.81 1.90
N PHE A 157 -13.61 -6.58 0.58
CA PHE A 157 -13.82 -5.27 0.01
C PHE A 157 -15.24 -4.73 0.31
N GLY A 158 -15.32 -3.43 0.61
CA GLY A 158 -16.60 -2.73 0.72
C GLY A 158 -17.36 -3.05 1.99
N LEU A 159 -16.68 -3.17 3.14
CA LEU A 159 -17.39 -3.37 4.42
C LEU A 159 -18.41 -2.25 4.68
N HIS A 160 -18.08 -1.01 4.30
CA HIS A 160 -18.96 0.16 4.43
C HIS A 160 -20.24 0.12 3.56
N THR A 161 -20.31 -0.75 2.55
CA THR A 161 -21.50 -0.88 1.70
C THR A 161 -22.38 -2.06 2.09
N LYS A 162 -21.95 -2.90 3.04
CA LYS A 162 -22.72 -4.06 3.49
C LYS A 162 -23.92 -3.64 4.33
N THR A 163 -24.99 -4.42 4.25
CA THR A 163 -26.13 -4.32 5.17
C THR A 163 -25.69 -4.61 6.60
N ALA A 164 -26.47 -4.19 7.60
CA ALA A 164 -26.12 -4.43 9.00
C ALA A 164 -25.92 -5.92 9.34
N SER A 165 -26.79 -6.80 8.80
CA SER A 165 -26.66 -8.25 8.97
C SER A 165 -25.44 -8.81 8.25
N GLY A 166 -25.22 -8.40 7.00
CA GLY A 166 -24.05 -8.81 6.21
C GLY A 166 -22.74 -8.37 6.86
N LEU A 167 -22.68 -7.13 7.34
CA LEU A 167 -21.53 -6.59 8.05
C LEU A 167 -21.25 -7.37 9.34
N LYS A 168 -22.29 -7.69 10.14
CA LYS A 168 -22.12 -8.48 11.37
C LYS A 168 -21.50 -9.85 11.08
N ILE A 169 -21.93 -10.51 10.00
CA ILE A 169 -21.38 -11.80 9.56
C ILE A 169 -19.90 -11.66 9.22
N GLU A 170 -19.53 -10.66 8.41
CA GLU A 170 -18.12 -10.45 8.05
C GLU A 170 -17.25 -10.11 9.25
N ILE A 171 -17.72 -9.23 10.13
CA ILE A 171 -16.97 -8.87 11.35
C ILE A 171 -16.72 -10.12 12.21
N ASN A 172 -17.68 -11.02 12.34
CA ASN A 172 -17.49 -12.27 13.07
C ASN A 172 -16.45 -13.19 12.41
N LYS A 173 -16.45 -13.30 11.08
CA LYS A 173 -15.43 -14.04 10.34
C LYS A 173 -14.03 -13.46 10.57
N ILE A 174 -13.90 -12.14 10.42
CA ILE A 174 -12.62 -11.44 10.64
C ILE A 174 -12.14 -11.62 12.09
N LYS A 175 -13.03 -11.48 13.09
CA LYS A 175 -12.70 -11.71 14.50
C LYS A 175 -12.16 -13.13 14.75
N SER A 176 -12.75 -14.14 14.11
CA SER A 176 -12.29 -15.53 14.22
C SER A 176 -10.84 -15.68 13.74
N VAL A 177 -10.52 -15.12 12.57
CA VAL A 177 -9.16 -15.09 12.02
C VAL A 177 -8.19 -14.39 12.99
N LEU A 178 -8.55 -13.19 13.43
CA LEU A 178 -7.69 -12.35 14.29
C LEU A 178 -7.48 -12.89 15.69
N LYS A 179 -8.38 -13.75 16.18
CA LYS A 179 -8.22 -14.47 17.45
C LYS A 179 -7.09 -15.50 17.37
N ASN A 180 -6.98 -16.21 16.25
CA ASN A 180 -5.96 -17.22 16.03
C ASN A 180 -4.62 -16.63 15.58
N GLN A 181 -4.63 -15.37 15.13
CA GLN A 181 -3.47 -14.66 14.61
C GLN A 181 -3.37 -13.27 15.26
N PRO A 182 -2.94 -13.18 16.54
CA PRO A 182 -2.99 -11.93 17.31
C PRO A 182 -2.06 -10.84 16.78
N GLU A 183 -0.95 -11.20 16.12
CA GLU A 183 0.06 -10.25 15.65
C GLU A 183 -0.23 -9.65 14.27
N ILE A 184 -1.12 -10.25 13.47
CA ILE A 184 -1.37 -9.78 12.11
C ILE A 184 -2.07 -8.42 12.14
N GLY A 185 -1.69 -7.55 11.20
CA GLY A 185 -2.42 -6.34 10.91
C GLY A 185 -3.62 -6.60 10.00
N ILE A 186 -4.35 -5.53 9.69
CA ILE A 186 -5.48 -5.55 8.77
C ILE A 186 -5.32 -4.42 7.76
N SER A 187 -5.77 -4.68 6.54
CA SER A 187 -5.72 -3.70 5.46
C SER A 187 -7.04 -3.59 4.73
N SER A 188 -7.40 -2.35 4.38
CA SER A 188 -8.59 -2.05 3.58
C SER A 188 -8.50 -0.66 2.94
N SER A 189 -9.50 -0.33 2.13
CA SER A 189 -9.76 1.04 1.68
C SER A 189 -10.01 1.95 2.87
N TYR A 190 -9.55 3.20 2.78
CA TYR A 190 -9.86 4.23 3.78
C TYR A 190 -11.37 4.43 4.01
N LYS A 191 -12.22 3.99 3.07
CA LYS A 191 -13.68 4.01 3.22
C LYS A 191 -14.17 3.10 4.36
N ASP A 192 -13.47 1.99 4.61
CA ASP A 192 -13.79 1.04 5.68
C ASP A 192 -13.15 1.42 7.04
N TYR A 193 -12.37 2.50 7.11
CA TYR A 193 -11.62 2.88 8.31
C TYR A 193 -12.50 2.99 9.56
N SER A 194 -13.68 3.61 9.47
CA SER A 194 -14.56 3.76 10.64
C SER A 194 -15.01 2.41 11.21
N ILE A 195 -15.23 1.42 10.35
CA ILE A 195 -15.57 0.05 10.74
C ILE A 195 -14.35 -0.61 11.38
N MET A 196 -13.18 -0.49 10.75
CA MET A 196 -11.93 -1.04 11.28
C MET A 196 -11.60 -0.47 12.67
N LYS A 197 -11.75 0.84 12.85
CA LYS A 197 -11.52 1.53 14.13
C LYS A 197 -12.49 1.05 15.20
N LYS A 198 -13.78 0.91 14.86
CA LYS A 198 -14.82 0.48 15.80
C LYS A 198 -14.66 -0.98 16.24
N HIS A 199 -14.38 -1.88 15.30
CA HIS A 199 -14.42 -3.32 15.57
C HIS A 199 -13.05 -3.93 15.86
N PHE A 200 -11.96 -3.28 15.44
CA PHE A 200 -10.58 -3.74 15.59
C PHE A 200 -9.67 -2.57 16.03
N PRO A 201 -9.99 -1.88 17.14
CA PRO A 201 -9.27 -0.68 17.56
C PRO A 201 -7.77 -0.94 17.74
N ASP A 202 -7.40 -2.07 18.35
CA ASP A 202 -6.01 -2.34 18.75
C ASP A 202 -5.11 -2.87 17.65
N LYS A 203 -5.69 -3.26 16.51
CA LYS A 203 -4.95 -3.83 15.37
C LYS A 203 -4.25 -2.74 14.57
N ASN A 204 -3.04 -3.04 14.12
CA ASN A 204 -2.34 -2.24 13.13
C ASN A 204 -3.14 -2.22 11.82
N LYS A 205 -3.24 -1.04 11.21
CA LYS A 205 -4.05 -0.76 10.03
C LYS A 205 -3.16 -0.23 8.93
N TYR A 206 -3.33 -0.80 7.75
CA TYR A 206 -2.66 -0.36 6.53
C TYR A 206 -3.75 -0.03 5.51
N LEU A 207 -3.77 1.21 5.02
CA LEU A 207 -4.91 1.71 4.25
C LEU A 207 -4.49 2.16 2.87
N TRP A 208 -5.35 2.02 1.87
CA TRP A 208 -5.20 2.77 0.62
C TRP A 208 -6.22 3.90 0.51
N MET A 209 -5.72 5.06 0.11
CA MET A 209 -6.43 6.33 0.00
C MET A 209 -6.23 6.91 -1.40
N ILE A 210 -6.72 6.17 -2.41
CA ILE A 210 -6.45 6.42 -3.83
C ILE A 210 -7.36 7.51 -4.44
N SER A 211 -8.45 7.86 -3.76
CA SER A 211 -9.38 8.92 -4.22
C SER A 211 -8.73 10.31 -4.24
N SER A 212 -9.43 11.33 -4.74
CA SER A 212 -9.00 12.73 -4.62
C SER A 212 -9.21 13.26 -3.19
N ILE A 213 -8.53 14.35 -2.83
CA ILE A 213 -8.75 15.05 -1.54
C ILE A 213 -10.18 15.57 -1.42
N THR A 214 -10.79 15.94 -2.55
CA THR A 214 -12.19 16.42 -2.61
C THR A 214 -13.19 15.33 -2.28
N GLU A 215 -12.95 14.06 -2.67
CA GLU A 215 -13.82 12.94 -2.34
C GLU A 215 -13.65 12.49 -0.88
N ARG A 216 -12.41 12.36 -0.41
CA ARG A 216 -12.15 11.82 0.94
C ARG A 216 -12.34 12.83 2.06
N GLY A 217 -12.15 14.12 1.79
CA GLY A 217 -12.13 15.19 2.76
C GLY A 217 -10.83 15.32 3.55
N PHE A 218 -10.41 16.57 3.80
CA PHE A 218 -9.20 16.90 4.57
C PHE A 218 -9.29 16.42 6.01
N THR A 219 -10.40 16.69 6.70
CA THR A 219 -10.61 16.35 8.12
C THR A 219 -10.56 14.84 8.36
N LYS A 220 -11.21 14.05 7.50
CA LYS A 220 -11.17 12.58 7.55
C LYS A 220 -9.75 12.06 7.33
N THR A 221 -9.03 12.61 6.33
CA THR A 221 -7.63 12.26 6.07
C THR A 221 -6.75 12.50 7.30
N ARG A 222 -6.87 13.69 7.91
CA ARG A 222 -6.13 14.04 9.13
C ARG A 222 -6.48 13.13 10.32
N SER A 223 -7.75 12.80 10.49
CA SER A 223 -8.22 11.90 11.55
C SER A 223 -7.61 10.50 11.42
N ILE A 224 -7.54 9.97 10.19
CA ILE A 224 -6.88 8.69 9.90
C ILE A 224 -5.40 8.75 10.22
N LEU A 225 -4.68 9.81 9.80
CA LEU A 225 -3.24 9.91 10.00
C LEU A 225 -2.83 10.08 11.47
N LYS A 226 -3.68 10.75 12.26
CA LYS A 226 -3.53 10.91 13.71
C LYS A 226 -3.67 9.60 14.48
N ASP A 227 -4.35 8.61 13.91
CA ASP A 227 -4.52 7.31 14.55
C ASP A 227 -3.17 6.56 14.58
N GLU A 228 -2.67 6.28 15.78
CA GLU A 228 -1.40 5.57 15.99
C GLU A 228 -1.43 4.12 15.49
N LYS A 229 -2.62 3.53 15.40
CA LYS A 229 -2.82 2.18 14.88
C LYS A 229 -2.84 2.16 13.36
N VAL A 230 -3.02 3.32 12.70
CA VAL A 230 -2.75 3.45 11.26
C VAL A 230 -1.25 3.62 11.08
N LYS A 231 -0.62 2.59 10.53
CA LYS A 231 0.83 2.53 10.31
C LYS A 231 1.23 3.08 8.96
N VAL A 232 0.45 2.76 7.92
CA VAL A 232 0.71 3.18 6.54
C VAL A 232 -0.60 3.59 5.86
N VAL A 233 -0.51 4.63 5.04
CA VAL A 233 -1.54 5.06 4.10
C VAL A 233 -0.93 5.14 2.69
N LEU A 234 -1.36 4.26 1.80
CA LEU A 234 -1.00 4.28 0.39
C LEU A 234 -1.76 5.39 -0.32
N VAL A 235 -1.05 6.15 -1.15
CA VAL A 235 -1.62 7.22 -1.95
C VAL A 235 -1.26 7.06 -3.41
N HIS A 236 -2.12 7.61 -4.28
CA HIS A 236 -1.82 7.62 -5.70
C HIS A 236 -0.61 8.52 -6.00
N TYR A 237 0.44 7.92 -6.56
CA TYR A 237 1.63 8.63 -7.01
C TYR A 237 1.70 8.62 -8.54
N LYS A 238 1.77 9.83 -9.12
CA LYS A 238 1.92 10.03 -10.57
C LYS A 238 3.40 10.26 -10.87
N ALA A 239 4.12 9.17 -11.14
CA ALA A 239 5.50 9.29 -11.57
C ALA A 239 5.60 9.95 -12.95
N PRO A 240 6.71 10.65 -13.25
CA PRO A 240 6.99 11.16 -14.59
C PRO A 240 7.08 10.06 -15.66
N SER A 241 7.50 8.85 -15.26
CA SER A 241 7.68 7.67 -16.11
C SER A 241 7.33 6.40 -15.33
N GLY A 242 6.90 5.34 -16.03
CA GLY A 242 6.45 4.09 -15.41
C GLY A 242 5.01 4.20 -14.90
N ASN A 243 4.02 3.96 -15.76
CA ASN A 243 2.59 4.03 -15.41
C ASN A 243 2.05 2.73 -14.80
N ARG A 244 2.94 1.81 -14.39
CA ARG A 244 2.61 0.58 -13.68
C ARG A 244 2.90 0.84 -12.23
#